data_AF-A0A8J6IBP6-F1
#
_entry.id   AF-A0A8J6IBP6-F1
#
_cell.length_a   1.000
_cell.length_b   1.000
_cell.length_c   1.000
_cell.angle_alpha   90.00
_cell.angle_beta   90.00
_cell.angle_gamma   90.00
#
_symmetry.space_group_name_H-M   'P 1'
#
loop_
_entity.id
_entity.type
_entity.pdbx_description
1 polymer ?
#
loop_
_entity_poly.entity_id
_entity_poly.type
_entity_poly.pdbx_seq_one_letter_code
_entity_poly.pdbx_strand_id
1 'polypeptide(L)'
;MPLTDVRPEWFTEEGSAEAVAGSFAATPDPRLRQILQSLVRHLHAFAKDVDLAQPELDAAIAFLTRTGQRSDATRQEFVLLSDVLGLSMLVDAIANRGGGTATESTVLGPFHMTASPARSLGECIADVAGGEPTLVTGCVRGSDGAALPGATIDVWQADCQGFYDVQRPEVVPAGNLRGLFTCDSARAGQLRPHELSGGTVTVSNLGMFGTVEFAAIINPPQASILAVGAATEVPAIVKGKLRTVRQLRVKLSVDHRPVDGAVAAEWMRAFTGLLENPLRILL
;
A
#
# COMPACT_ATOMS: atom_id res chain seq x y z
N MET A 1 -26.07 -32.94 2.40
CA MET A 1 -25.76 -33.98 3.40
C MET A 1 -25.48 -33.25 4.70
N PRO A 2 -26.23 -33.48 5.79
CA PRO A 2 -25.96 -32.81 7.06
C PRO A 2 -24.57 -33.22 7.59
N LEU A 3 -23.89 -32.32 8.31
CA LEU A 3 -22.56 -32.53 8.92
C LEU A 3 -22.50 -33.71 9.93
N THR A 4 -23.61 -34.43 10.14
CA THR A 4 -23.78 -35.51 11.10
C THR A 4 -23.44 -36.90 10.58
N ASP A 5 -23.11 -37.07 9.29
CA ASP A 5 -22.93 -38.39 8.65
C ASP A 5 -21.44 -38.78 8.40
N VAL A 6 -20.48 -38.07 8.99
CA VAL A 6 -19.06 -38.44 8.89
C VAL A 6 -18.78 -39.59 9.86
N ARG A 7 -18.69 -40.83 9.36
CA ARG A 7 -18.26 -41.98 10.17
C ARG A 7 -16.79 -41.78 10.61
N PRO A 8 -16.41 -42.10 11.86
CA PRO A 8 -15.04 -41.93 12.37
C PRO A 8 -13.96 -42.62 11.52
N GLU A 9 -14.37 -43.67 10.81
CA GLU A 9 -13.56 -44.54 9.96
C GLU A 9 -13.14 -43.87 8.64
N TRP A 10 -13.69 -42.69 8.33
CA TRP A 10 -13.41 -41.92 7.10
C TRP A 10 -12.54 -40.68 7.33
N PHE A 11 -12.18 -40.37 8.57
CA PHE A 11 -11.35 -39.22 8.91
C PHE A 11 -9.95 -39.70 9.29
N THR A 12 -9.15 -40.01 8.28
CA THR A 12 -7.70 -40.23 8.44
C THR A 12 -6.97 -38.91 8.23
N GLU A 13 -5.74 -38.79 8.75
CA GLU A 13 -4.90 -37.63 8.48
C GLU A 13 -4.83 -37.38 6.97
N GLU A 14 -4.46 -38.39 6.19
CA GLU A 14 -4.34 -38.35 4.73
C GLU A 14 -5.66 -37.91 4.04
N GLY A 15 -6.80 -38.53 4.39
CA GLY A 15 -8.10 -38.31 3.73
C GLY A 15 -8.95 -37.16 4.28
N SER A 16 -8.56 -36.56 5.41
CA SER A 16 -9.35 -35.55 6.14
C SER A 16 -9.80 -34.36 5.27
N ALA A 17 -8.91 -33.87 4.40
CA ALA A 17 -9.18 -32.70 3.56
C ALA A 17 -10.31 -32.95 2.56
N GLU A 18 -10.31 -34.11 1.89
CA GLU A 18 -11.35 -34.45 0.91
C GLU A 18 -12.67 -34.82 1.59
N ALA A 19 -12.63 -35.48 2.75
CA ALA A 19 -13.83 -35.76 3.54
C ALA A 19 -14.58 -34.47 3.91
N VAL A 20 -13.86 -33.45 4.41
CA VAL A 20 -14.47 -32.17 4.80
C VAL A 20 -14.82 -31.32 3.59
N ALA A 21 -13.96 -31.23 2.56
CA ALA A 21 -14.30 -30.50 1.33
C ALA A 21 -15.53 -31.09 0.63
N GLY A 22 -15.70 -32.41 0.66
CA GLY A 22 -16.86 -33.14 0.14
C GLY A 22 -18.18 -32.73 0.80
N SER A 23 -18.16 -32.34 2.08
CA SER A 23 -19.36 -31.90 2.81
C SER A 23 -20.04 -30.66 2.18
N PHE A 24 -19.28 -29.84 1.45
CA PHE A 24 -19.77 -28.65 0.74
C PHE A 24 -20.30 -28.94 -0.68
N ALA A 25 -20.35 -30.21 -1.11
CA ALA A 25 -20.78 -30.56 -2.48
C ALA A 25 -22.19 -30.03 -2.84
N ALA A 26 -23.08 -29.97 -1.84
CA ALA A 26 -24.46 -29.53 -1.99
C ALA A 26 -24.65 -28.00 -1.89
N THR A 27 -23.58 -27.21 -1.72
CA THR A 27 -23.66 -25.74 -1.73
C THR A 27 -24.23 -25.25 -3.07
N PRO A 28 -25.37 -24.52 -3.10
CA PRO A 28 -26.05 -24.15 -4.34
C PRO A 28 -25.24 -23.22 -5.23
N ASP A 29 -24.56 -22.23 -4.63
CA ASP A 29 -23.70 -21.31 -5.35
C ASP A 29 -22.39 -22.03 -5.76
N PRO A 30 -22.14 -22.22 -7.07
CA PRO A 30 -20.96 -22.92 -7.55
C PRO A 30 -19.65 -22.19 -7.18
N ARG A 31 -19.65 -20.86 -7.09
CA ARG A 31 -18.46 -20.08 -6.72
C ARG A 31 -18.16 -20.20 -5.24
N LEU A 32 -19.18 -20.05 -4.38
CA LEU A 32 -19.03 -20.27 -2.94
C LEU A 32 -18.56 -21.69 -2.65
N ARG A 33 -19.11 -22.69 -3.34
CA ARG A 33 -18.68 -24.09 -3.22
C ARG A 33 -17.19 -24.25 -3.53
N GLN A 34 -16.72 -23.67 -4.64
CA GLN A 34 -15.31 -23.72 -5.03
C GLN A 34 -14.42 -23.07 -3.96
N ILE A 35 -14.81 -21.91 -3.42
CA ILE A 35 -14.05 -21.19 -2.39
C ILE A 35 -13.94 -22.03 -1.12
N LEU A 36 -15.06 -22.55 -0.59
CA LEU A 36 -15.08 -23.34 0.63
C LEU A 36 -14.25 -24.63 0.50
N GLN A 37 -14.39 -25.34 -0.62
CA GLN A 37 -13.61 -26.55 -0.89
C GLN A 37 -12.11 -26.26 -0.98
N SER A 38 -11.72 -25.16 -1.64
CA SER A 38 -10.32 -24.76 -1.73
C SER A 38 -9.75 -24.36 -0.36
N LEU A 39 -10.50 -23.57 0.42
CA LEU A 39 -10.10 -23.12 1.75
C LEU A 39 -9.82 -24.30 2.67
N VAL A 40 -10.75 -25.27 2.74
CA VAL A 40 -10.59 -26.48 3.56
C VAL A 40 -9.34 -27.25 3.19
N ARG A 41 -9.09 -27.47 1.88
CA ARG A 41 -7.90 -28.19 1.42
C ARG A 41 -6.62 -27.49 1.85
N HIS A 42 -6.52 -26.16 1.68
CA HIS A 42 -5.34 -25.41 2.09
C HIS A 42 -5.16 -25.35 3.61
N LEU A 43 -6.25 -25.24 4.38
CA LEU A 43 -6.19 -25.24 5.84
C LEU A 43 -5.69 -26.59 6.39
N HIS A 44 -6.20 -27.71 5.85
CA HIS A 44 -5.71 -29.04 6.22
C HIS A 44 -4.27 -29.27 5.78
N ALA A 45 -3.89 -28.80 4.58
CA ALA A 45 -2.51 -28.89 4.11
C ALA A 45 -1.55 -28.10 5.02
N PHE A 46 -1.92 -26.89 5.43
CA PHE A 46 -1.16 -26.10 6.40
C PHE A 46 -1.00 -26.82 7.74
N ALA A 47 -2.09 -27.35 8.31
CA ALA A 47 -2.05 -28.03 9.60
C ALA A 47 -1.13 -29.26 9.59
N LYS A 48 -1.11 -30.01 8.46
CA LYS A 48 -0.21 -31.16 8.27
C LYS A 48 1.24 -30.75 8.04
N ASP A 49 1.47 -29.72 7.24
CA ASP A 49 2.81 -29.21 6.91
C ASP A 49 3.60 -28.81 8.17
N VAL A 50 2.90 -28.22 9.14
CA VAL A 50 3.50 -27.77 10.40
C VAL A 50 3.33 -28.75 11.57
N ASP A 51 2.67 -29.89 11.35
CA ASP A 51 2.27 -30.84 12.41
C ASP A 51 1.60 -30.14 13.62
N LEU A 52 0.53 -29.38 13.31
CA LEU A 52 -0.08 -28.42 14.24
C LEU A 52 -0.58 -29.09 15.53
N ALA A 53 -0.05 -28.68 16.67
CA ALA A 53 -0.40 -29.26 17.96
C ALA A 53 -1.66 -28.65 18.57
N GLN A 54 -2.34 -29.41 19.45
CA GLN A 54 -3.56 -28.95 20.13
C GLN A 54 -3.38 -27.61 20.88
N PRO A 55 -2.30 -27.38 21.66
CA PRO A 55 -2.12 -26.09 22.33
C PRO A 55 -1.95 -24.91 21.37
N GLU A 56 -1.39 -25.15 20.18
CA GLU A 56 -1.21 -24.12 19.15
C GLU A 56 -2.54 -23.78 18.47
N LEU A 57 -3.37 -24.80 18.22
CA LEU A 57 -4.74 -24.62 17.74
C LEU A 57 -5.58 -23.80 18.75
N ASP A 58 -5.49 -24.12 20.04
CA ASP A 58 -6.19 -23.38 21.10
C ASP A 58 -5.74 -21.91 21.13
N ALA A 59 -4.43 -21.67 20.98
CA ALA A 59 -3.87 -20.33 20.90
C ALA A 59 -4.36 -19.56 19.66
N ALA A 60 -4.44 -20.23 18.50
CA ALA A 60 -4.95 -19.66 17.26
C ALA A 60 -6.44 -19.28 17.38
N ILE A 61 -7.26 -20.15 17.96
CA ILE A 61 -8.69 -19.87 18.24
C ILE A 61 -8.83 -18.67 19.17
N ALA A 62 -8.02 -18.61 20.24
CA ALA A 62 -8.02 -17.47 21.16
C ALA A 62 -7.60 -16.17 20.46
N PHE A 63 -6.64 -16.23 19.54
CA PHE A 63 -6.21 -15.09 18.72
C PHE A 63 -7.35 -14.58 17.82
N LEU A 64 -7.96 -15.46 17.03
CA LEU A 64 -9.09 -15.10 16.15
C LEU A 64 -10.28 -14.54 16.93
N THR A 65 -10.54 -15.11 18.11
CA THR A 65 -11.59 -14.61 19.02
C THR A 65 -11.31 -13.18 19.46
N ARG A 66 -10.07 -12.87 19.89
CA ARG A 66 -9.68 -11.50 20.28
C ARG A 66 -9.73 -10.52 19.11
N THR A 67 -9.33 -10.95 17.91
CA THR A 67 -9.42 -10.14 16.68
C THR A 67 -10.88 -9.77 16.39
N GLY A 68 -11.80 -10.73 16.49
CA GLY A 68 -13.23 -10.48 16.35
C GLY A 68 -13.77 -9.52 17.41
N GLN A 69 -13.44 -9.73 18.69
CA GLN A 69 -13.90 -8.90 19.81
C GLN A 69 -13.38 -7.45 19.77
N ARG A 70 -12.24 -7.21 19.12
CA ARG A 70 -11.68 -5.86 18.92
C ARG A 70 -12.21 -5.15 17.68
N SER A 71 -13.00 -5.84 16.85
CA SER A 71 -13.66 -5.22 15.70
C SER A 71 -14.99 -4.60 16.11
N ASP A 72 -15.27 -3.40 15.60
CA ASP A 72 -16.49 -2.64 15.85
C ASP A 72 -16.94 -1.89 14.57
N ALA A 73 -17.86 -0.94 14.71
CA ALA A 73 -18.41 -0.19 13.57
C ALA A 73 -17.38 0.72 12.87
N THR A 74 -16.32 1.14 13.56
CA THR A 74 -15.28 2.03 13.03
C THR A 74 -13.91 1.37 12.93
N ARG A 75 -13.74 0.17 13.49
CA ARG A 75 -12.48 -0.58 13.52
C ARG A 75 -12.67 -2.01 13.00
N GLN A 76 -11.95 -2.36 11.94
CA GLN A 76 -12.03 -3.69 11.33
C GLN A 76 -10.71 -4.46 11.49
N GLU A 77 -10.54 -5.19 12.59
CA GLU A 77 -9.28 -5.90 12.87
C GLU A 77 -9.06 -7.11 11.95
N PHE A 78 -10.11 -7.69 11.37
CA PHE A 78 -9.95 -8.72 10.34
C PHE A 78 -9.40 -8.17 9.02
N VAL A 79 -9.72 -6.92 8.68
CA VAL A 79 -9.10 -6.22 7.54
C VAL A 79 -7.62 -5.98 7.84
N LEU A 80 -7.30 -5.45 9.02
CA LEU A 80 -5.92 -5.25 9.44
C LEU A 80 -5.10 -6.55 9.50
N LEU A 81 -5.71 -7.64 9.98
CA LEU A 81 -5.08 -8.97 9.95
C LEU A 81 -4.81 -9.42 8.51
N SER A 82 -5.76 -9.19 7.59
CA SER A 82 -5.59 -9.47 6.16
C SER A 82 -4.44 -8.65 5.55
N ASP A 83 -4.29 -7.38 5.95
CA ASP A 83 -3.20 -6.51 5.50
C ASP A 83 -1.84 -7.01 5.97
N VAL A 84 -1.70 -7.34 7.27
CA VAL A 84 -0.45 -7.87 7.86
C VAL A 84 -0.05 -9.22 7.27
N LEU A 85 -1.03 -10.08 6.94
CA LEU A 85 -0.79 -11.36 6.28
C LEU A 85 -0.55 -11.21 4.77
N GLY A 86 -0.67 -10.01 4.20
CA GLY A 86 -0.51 -9.73 2.77
C GLY A 86 -1.64 -10.23 1.88
N LEU A 87 -2.75 -10.71 2.46
CA LEU A 87 -3.90 -11.23 1.72
C LEU A 87 -4.60 -10.13 0.94
N SER A 88 -4.78 -8.95 1.54
CA SER A 88 -5.41 -7.81 0.88
C SER A 88 -4.64 -7.42 -0.39
N MET A 89 -3.31 -7.42 -0.33
CA MET A 89 -2.46 -7.09 -1.48
C MET A 89 -2.50 -8.17 -2.56
N LEU A 90 -2.52 -9.45 -2.16
CA LEU A 90 -2.68 -10.55 -3.11
C LEU A 90 -4.03 -10.46 -3.86
N VAL A 91 -5.11 -10.15 -3.15
CA VAL A 91 -6.44 -9.98 -3.76
C VAL A 91 -6.44 -8.80 -4.74
N ASP A 92 -5.86 -7.67 -4.36
CA ASP A 92 -5.70 -6.51 -5.24
C ASP A 92 -4.91 -6.86 -6.51
N ALA A 93 -3.75 -7.51 -6.37
CA ALA A 93 -2.94 -7.94 -7.51
C ALA A 93 -3.66 -8.95 -8.42
N ILE A 94 -4.53 -9.81 -7.89
CA ILE A 94 -5.34 -10.74 -8.67
C ILE A 94 -6.44 -9.99 -9.44
N ALA A 95 -7.08 -9.01 -8.82
CA ALA A 95 -8.14 -8.21 -9.43
C ALA A 95 -7.59 -7.28 -10.52
N ASN A 96 -6.40 -6.72 -10.28
CA ASN A 96 -5.74 -5.74 -11.14
C ASN A 96 -4.59 -6.35 -11.94
N ARG A 97 -4.78 -7.58 -12.46
CA ARG A 97 -3.84 -8.22 -13.37
C ARG A 97 -3.75 -7.41 -14.68
N GLY A 98 -2.80 -6.48 -14.73
CA GLY A 98 -2.54 -5.65 -15.90
C GLY A 98 -1.06 -5.28 -15.98
N GLY A 99 -0.39 -5.69 -17.06
CA GLY A 99 0.91 -5.15 -17.44
C GLY A 99 0.70 -3.97 -18.39
N GLY A 100 1.43 -2.88 -18.19
CA GLY A 100 1.32 -1.70 -19.06
C GLY A 100 1.86 -0.42 -18.42
N THR A 101 1.37 0.71 -18.93
CA THR A 101 1.71 2.08 -18.48
C THR A 101 0.77 2.63 -17.40
N ALA A 102 -0.20 1.83 -16.95
CA ALA A 102 -1.15 2.23 -15.91
C ALA A 102 -0.48 2.29 -14.53
N THR A 103 -0.95 3.20 -13.68
CA THR A 103 -0.53 3.25 -12.27
C THR A 103 -0.89 1.95 -11.57
N GLU A 104 0.07 1.37 -10.84
CA GLU A 104 -0.16 0.15 -10.08
C GLU A 104 -1.21 0.38 -8.98
N SER A 105 -2.07 -0.61 -8.77
CA SER A 105 -3.05 -0.58 -7.68
C SER A 105 -2.39 -0.91 -6.35
N THR A 106 -3.04 -0.50 -5.25
CA THR A 106 -2.67 -0.91 -3.90
C THR A 106 -3.92 -1.09 -3.04
N VAL A 107 -3.75 -1.68 -1.86
CA VAL A 107 -4.83 -1.85 -0.89
C VAL A 107 -5.42 -0.50 -0.48
N LEU A 108 -6.74 -0.47 -0.34
CA LEU A 108 -7.47 0.71 0.14
C LEU A 108 -7.14 1.05 1.61
N GLY A 109 -6.82 0.03 2.40
CA GLY A 109 -6.68 0.13 3.85
C GLY A 109 -8.02 0.34 4.58
N PRO A 110 -8.02 0.28 5.92
CA PRO A 110 -9.25 0.28 6.72
C PRO A 110 -9.83 1.69 6.97
N PHE A 111 -9.16 2.75 6.51
CA PHE A 111 -9.48 4.12 6.90
C PHE A 111 -10.23 4.91 5.82
N HIS A 112 -10.61 4.30 4.70
CA HIS A 112 -11.55 4.90 3.73
C HIS A 112 -13.01 4.60 4.14
N MET A 113 -13.42 5.13 5.29
CA MET A 113 -14.72 4.83 5.92
C MET A 113 -15.72 5.99 5.83
N THR A 114 -15.23 7.17 5.47
CA THR A 114 -16.02 8.41 5.38
C THR A 114 -15.92 8.94 3.96
N ALA A 115 -17.05 9.38 3.40
CA ALA A 115 -17.07 10.05 2.12
C ALA A 115 -16.23 11.34 2.18
N SER A 116 -15.26 11.45 1.28
CA SER A 116 -14.43 12.64 1.19
C SER A 116 -15.25 13.85 0.72
N PRO A 117 -15.08 15.03 1.35
CA PRO A 117 -15.79 16.24 0.93
C PRO A 117 -15.33 16.66 -0.47
N ALA A 118 -16.27 17.12 -1.30
CA ALA A 118 -15.93 17.68 -2.60
C ALA A 118 -15.12 18.97 -2.41
N ARG A 119 -13.97 19.08 -3.06
CA ARG A 119 -13.07 20.23 -2.97
C ARG A 119 -12.69 20.76 -4.36
N SER A 120 -12.46 22.06 -4.44
CA SER A 120 -11.97 22.72 -5.67
C SER A 120 -10.49 22.43 -5.88
N LEU A 121 -10.00 22.39 -7.12
CA LEU A 121 -8.57 22.22 -7.38
C LEU A 121 -7.75 23.32 -6.69
N GLY A 122 -6.73 22.92 -5.94
CA GLY A 122 -5.89 23.82 -5.14
C GLY A 122 -6.42 24.15 -3.74
N GLU A 123 -7.62 23.66 -3.38
CA GLU A 123 -8.17 23.82 -2.04
C GLU A 123 -7.42 22.94 -1.02
N CYS A 124 -7.21 23.48 0.19
CA CYS A 124 -6.58 22.74 1.29
C CYS A 124 -7.51 21.63 1.79
N ILE A 125 -6.97 20.43 2.00
CA ILE A 125 -7.71 19.32 2.63
C ILE A 125 -7.64 19.33 4.16
N ALA A 126 -6.76 20.14 4.75
CA ALA A 126 -6.61 20.27 6.19
C ALA A 126 -7.60 21.32 6.73
N ASP A 127 -8.61 20.87 7.44
CA ASP A 127 -9.60 21.73 8.12
C ASP A 127 -9.06 22.19 9.50
N VAL A 128 -8.11 21.44 10.05
CA VAL A 128 -7.36 21.79 11.26
C VAL A 128 -5.90 22.05 10.91
N ALA A 129 -5.36 23.17 11.37
CA ALA A 129 -3.95 23.50 11.17
C ALA A 129 -3.06 22.52 11.95
N GLY A 130 -2.11 21.91 11.26
CA GLY A 130 -1.16 20.97 11.80
C GLY A 130 -0.31 20.36 10.69
N GLY A 131 0.93 20.00 11.01
CA GLY A 131 1.88 19.46 10.02
C GLY A 131 2.46 20.53 9.08
N GLU A 132 3.33 20.09 8.19
CA GLU A 132 3.98 20.93 7.19
C GLU A 132 3.11 21.00 5.91
N PRO A 133 2.76 22.20 5.43
CA PRO A 133 1.99 22.34 4.19
C PRO A 133 2.66 21.63 3.02
N THR A 134 1.91 20.74 2.36
CA THR A 134 2.40 19.95 1.23
C THR A 134 1.51 20.17 0.02
N LEU A 135 2.11 20.64 -1.08
CA LEU A 135 1.43 20.76 -2.37
C LEU A 135 1.50 19.43 -3.13
N VAL A 136 0.35 18.83 -3.40
CA VAL A 136 0.24 17.64 -4.26
C VAL A 136 -0.36 18.07 -5.60
N THR A 137 0.33 17.79 -6.69
CA THR A 137 -0.12 18.07 -8.06
C THR A 137 0.11 16.87 -8.97
N GLY A 138 -0.69 16.74 -10.03
CA GLY A 138 -0.58 15.63 -10.95
C GLY A 138 -1.53 15.76 -12.14
N CYS A 139 -1.56 14.74 -12.99
CA CYS A 139 -2.51 14.62 -14.09
C CYS A 139 -3.03 13.19 -14.20
N VAL A 140 -4.32 13.03 -14.46
CA VAL A 140 -4.93 11.72 -14.72
C VAL A 140 -4.96 11.47 -16.23
N ARG A 141 -4.43 10.31 -16.64
CA ARG A 141 -4.32 9.92 -18.05
C ARG A 141 -4.86 8.52 -18.28
N GLY A 142 -5.40 8.30 -19.47
CA GLY A 142 -5.76 6.98 -19.98
C GLY A 142 -4.52 6.15 -20.32
N SER A 143 -4.74 4.87 -20.61
CA SER A 143 -3.68 3.95 -21.05
C SER A 143 -3.05 4.35 -22.39
N ASP A 144 -3.75 5.17 -23.19
CA ASP A 144 -3.27 5.80 -24.42
C ASP A 144 -2.46 7.09 -24.18
N GLY A 145 -2.31 7.51 -22.92
CA GLY A 145 -1.61 8.73 -22.51
C GLY A 145 -2.45 10.01 -22.64
N ALA A 146 -3.70 9.94 -23.11
CA ALA A 146 -4.59 11.08 -23.20
C ALA A 146 -5.02 11.55 -21.80
N ALA A 147 -5.15 12.86 -21.61
CA ALA A 147 -5.70 13.40 -20.36
C ALA A 147 -7.18 12.99 -20.19
N LEU A 148 -7.61 12.77 -18.95
CA LEU A 148 -9.00 12.42 -18.61
C LEU A 148 -9.68 13.52 -17.80
N PRO A 149 -10.20 14.59 -18.44
CA PRO A 149 -11.02 15.59 -17.77
C PRO A 149 -12.26 14.95 -17.16
N GLY A 150 -12.69 15.45 -16.00
CA GLY A 150 -13.85 14.92 -15.28
C GLY A 150 -13.56 13.66 -14.45
N ALA A 151 -12.35 13.08 -14.54
CA ALA A 151 -11.95 12.02 -13.63
C ALA A 151 -11.91 12.53 -12.19
N THR A 152 -12.42 11.74 -11.25
CA THR A 152 -12.41 12.10 -9.82
C THR A 152 -11.20 11.51 -9.11
N ILE A 153 -10.57 12.29 -8.25
CA ILE A 153 -9.48 11.86 -7.38
C ILE A 153 -9.96 11.99 -5.94
N ASP A 154 -10.12 10.85 -5.27
CA ASP A 154 -10.40 10.78 -3.84
C ASP A 154 -9.09 10.60 -3.08
N VAL A 155 -8.78 11.51 -2.16
CA VAL A 155 -7.58 11.47 -1.33
C VAL A 155 -7.94 11.52 0.15
N TRP A 156 -7.18 10.77 0.94
CA TRP A 156 -7.22 10.81 2.40
C TRP A 156 -5.82 10.50 2.95
N GLN A 157 -5.48 11.10 4.09
CA GLN A 157 -4.21 10.84 4.78
C GLN A 157 -4.34 10.95 6.29
N ALA A 158 -3.35 10.43 7.01
CA ALA A 158 -3.19 10.69 8.44
C ALA A 158 -2.65 12.10 8.70
N ASP A 159 -2.86 12.59 9.91
CA ASP A 159 -2.26 13.81 10.43
C ASP A 159 -0.77 13.62 10.81
N CYS A 160 -0.13 14.69 11.29
CA CYS A 160 1.28 14.66 11.70
C CYS A 160 1.56 13.78 12.94
N GLN A 161 0.52 13.29 13.60
CA GLN A 161 0.62 12.34 14.71
C GLN A 161 0.31 10.90 14.28
N GLY A 162 0.01 10.67 12.99
CA GLY A 162 -0.26 9.36 12.44
C GLY A 162 -1.71 8.89 12.62
N PHE A 163 -2.66 9.80 12.90
CA PHE A 163 -4.08 9.44 13.05
C PHE A 163 -4.93 9.95 11.89
N TYR A 164 -5.88 9.12 11.45
CA TYR A 164 -6.98 9.54 10.57
C TYR A 164 -8.12 10.16 11.39
N ASP A 165 -8.92 11.00 10.74
CA ASP A 165 -10.11 11.65 11.32
C ASP A 165 -11.03 10.68 12.08
N VAL A 166 -11.33 9.54 11.47
CA VAL A 166 -12.21 8.50 12.03
C VAL A 166 -11.69 7.85 13.32
N GLN A 167 -10.39 7.97 13.60
CA GLN A 167 -9.77 7.42 14.81
C GLN A 167 -9.85 8.39 16.00
N ARG A 168 -10.10 9.69 15.73
CA ARG A 168 -10.14 10.75 16.75
C ARG A 168 -11.33 11.69 16.53
N PRO A 169 -12.58 11.18 16.46
CA PRO A 169 -13.76 11.97 16.10
C PRO A 169 -14.06 13.11 17.10
N GLU A 170 -13.58 12.99 18.34
CA GLU A 170 -13.72 14.02 19.38
C GLU A 170 -12.75 15.20 19.22
N VAL A 171 -11.75 15.08 18.35
CA VAL A 171 -10.60 16.01 18.26
C VAL A 171 -10.50 16.65 16.88
N VAL A 172 -10.79 15.89 15.84
CA VAL A 172 -10.71 16.35 14.44
C VAL A 172 -12.07 16.16 13.78
N PRO A 173 -12.53 17.13 12.96
CA PRO A 173 -13.80 17.01 12.28
C PRO A 173 -13.75 15.88 11.25
N ALA A 174 -14.89 15.22 11.06
CA ALA A 174 -15.04 14.23 10.00
C ALA A 174 -14.79 14.89 8.63
N GLY A 175 -13.97 14.27 7.79
CA GLY A 175 -13.55 14.85 6.51
C GLY A 175 -12.25 15.64 6.54
N ASN A 176 -11.66 15.87 7.73
CA ASN A 176 -10.34 16.49 7.84
C ASN A 176 -9.28 15.62 7.15
N LEU A 177 -8.40 16.27 6.38
CA LEU A 177 -7.36 15.62 5.56
C LEU A 177 -7.94 14.64 4.51
N ARG A 178 -9.19 14.87 4.09
CA ARG A 178 -9.84 14.17 2.98
C ARG A 178 -10.31 15.15 1.92
N GLY A 179 -10.33 14.73 0.66
CA GLY A 179 -10.82 15.55 -0.44
C GLY A 179 -11.18 14.74 -1.68
N LEU A 180 -12.31 15.06 -2.27
CA LEU A 180 -12.73 14.56 -3.58
C LEU A 180 -12.59 15.68 -4.60
N PHE A 181 -11.62 15.54 -5.50
CA PHE A 181 -11.33 16.52 -6.56
C PHE A 181 -11.82 16.02 -7.91
N THR A 182 -12.19 16.93 -8.79
CA THR A 182 -12.52 16.60 -10.19
C THR A 182 -11.45 17.20 -11.11
N CYS A 183 -10.85 16.37 -11.95
CA CYS A 183 -9.84 16.79 -12.91
C CYS A 183 -10.45 17.79 -13.89
N ASP A 184 -9.77 18.90 -14.11
CA ASP A 184 -10.14 19.86 -15.14
C ASP A 184 -9.65 19.40 -16.52
N SER A 185 -9.91 20.24 -17.52
CA SER A 185 -9.39 20.02 -18.88
C SER A 185 -7.98 20.60 -19.08
N ALA A 186 -7.26 20.94 -18.00
CA ALA A 186 -6.03 21.72 -18.12
C ALA A 186 -4.89 20.93 -18.81
N ARG A 187 -4.09 21.71 -19.56
CA ARG A 187 -3.12 21.26 -20.56
C ARG A 187 -2.16 20.21 -20.03
N ALA A 188 -1.90 19.22 -20.90
CA ALA A 188 -0.87 18.20 -20.78
C ALA A 188 0.41 18.68 -20.07
N GLY A 189 0.57 18.29 -18.80
CA GLY A 189 1.87 18.07 -18.16
C GLY A 189 2.88 19.22 -18.17
N GLN A 190 2.46 20.49 -18.22
CA GLN A 190 3.36 21.63 -18.06
C GLN A 190 2.95 22.46 -16.84
N LEU A 191 3.59 22.17 -15.71
CA LEU A 191 3.57 23.05 -14.55
C LEU A 191 4.24 24.37 -14.91
N ARG A 192 3.62 25.49 -14.56
CA ARG A 192 4.25 26.80 -14.67
C ARG A 192 5.31 26.91 -13.57
N PRO A 193 6.47 27.55 -13.81
CA PRO A 193 7.56 27.61 -12.82
C PRO A 193 7.16 28.13 -11.42
N HIS A 194 6.14 28.99 -11.32
CA HIS A 194 5.64 29.47 -10.03
C HIS A 194 4.84 28.42 -9.24
N GLU A 195 4.33 27.37 -9.91
CA GLU A 195 3.59 26.26 -9.28
C GLU A 195 4.54 25.21 -8.70
N LEU A 196 5.83 25.27 -9.05
CA LEU A 196 6.92 24.51 -8.41
C LEU A 196 7.53 25.26 -7.20
N SER A 197 7.01 26.45 -6.88
CA SER A 197 7.45 27.27 -5.76
C SER A 197 6.68 26.93 -4.49
N GLY A 198 7.39 26.79 -3.36
CA GLY A 198 6.79 26.56 -2.03
C GLY A 198 7.02 25.17 -1.42
N GLY A 199 7.60 24.22 -2.15
CA GLY A 199 8.02 22.92 -1.59
C GLY A 199 9.28 23.00 -0.73
N THR A 200 9.54 21.98 0.09
CA THR A 200 10.77 21.87 0.91
C THR A 200 11.85 21.02 0.23
N VAL A 201 11.42 20.05 -0.58
CA VAL A 201 12.29 19.10 -1.30
C VAL A 201 11.79 18.91 -2.74
N THR A 202 12.70 18.89 -3.72
CA THR A 202 12.39 18.50 -5.10
C THR A 202 12.87 17.07 -5.36
N VAL A 203 12.12 16.29 -6.14
CA VAL A 203 12.62 15.07 -6.79
C VAL A 203 12.78 15.32 -8.28
N SER A 204 13.98 15.10 -8.80
CA SER A 204 14.29 15.22 -10.22
C SER A 204 14.67 13.86 -10.77
N ASN A 205 13.96 13.40 -11.81
CA ASN A 205 14.24 12.12 -12.46
C ASN A 205 14.74 12.36 -13.89
N LEU A 206 16.01 12.06 -14.14
CA LEU A 206 16.57 12.00 -15.49
C LEU A 206 16.89 10.56 -15.91
N GLY A 207 16.57 9.58 -15.07
CA GLY A 207 16.72 8.16 -15.38
C GLY A 207 15.91 7.72 -16.59
N MET A 208 14.77 8.37 -16.86
CA MET A 208 13.97 8.13 -18.06
C MET A 208 14.71 8.45 -19.37
N PHE A 209 15.76 9.28 -19.31
CA PHE A 209 16.61 9.62 -20.45
C PHE A 209 17.90 8.78 -20.50
N GLY A 210 18.00 7.72 -19.69
CA GLY A 210 19.19 6.87 -19.60
C GLY A 210 20.32 7.45 -18.74
N THR A 211 20.11 8.60 -18.09
CA THR A 211 21.09 9.19 -17.17
C THR A 211 21.22 8.32 -15.93
N VAL A 212 22.37 7.63 -15.79
CA VAL A 212 22.63 6.75 -14.64
C VAL A 212 22.82 7.55 -13.34
N GLU A 213 23.34 8.77 -13.42
CA GLU A 213 23.57 9.64 -12.27
C GLU A 213 23.73 11.10 -12.70
N PHE A 214 23.25 12.04 -11.90
CA PHE A 214 23.49 13.48 -12.08
C PHE A 214 23.44 14.22 -10.74
N ALA A 215 24.04 15.40 -10.68
CA ALA A 215 23.90 16.31 -9.55
C ALA A 215 22.86 17.37 -9.90
N ALA A 216 21.80 17.46 -9.11
CA ALA A 216 20.76 18.47 -9.31
C ALA A 216 21.12 19.74 -8.52
N ILE A 217 20.86 20.90 -9.12
CA ILE A 217 21.01 22.19 -8.44
C ILE A 217 19.72 22.44 -7.66
N ILE A 218 19.86 22.81 -6.39
CA ILE A 218 18.73 23.14 -5.51
C ILE A 218 17.93 24.27 -6.15
N ASN A 219 16.61 24.14 -6.18
CA ASN A 219 15.70 25.20 -6.59
C ASN A 219 15.42 26.10 -5.38
N PRO A 220 15.95 27.32 -5.24
CA PRO A 220 15.62 28.17 -4.09
C PRO A 220 14.12 28.55 -4.12
N PRO A 221 13.42 28.64 -2.97
CA PRO A 221 13.92 28.60 -1.59
C PRO A 221 13.95 27.19 -0.95
N GLN A 222 13.87 26.11 -1.72
CA GLN A 222 13.81 24.75 -1.18
C GLN A 222 15.12 24.34 -0.49
N ALA A 223 15.05 23.42 0.48
CA ALA A 223 16.19 23.00 1.28
C ALA A 223 17.01 21.88 0.62
N SER A 224 16.42 21.07 -0.26
CA SER A 224 17.14 19.98 -0.92
C SER A 224 16.51 19.53 -2.25
N ILE A 225 17.29 18.81 -3.04
CA ILE A 225 16.84 18.17 -4.27
C ILE A 225 17.45 16.77 -4.39
N LEU A 226 16.60 15.77 -4.65
CA LEU A 226 16.98 14.38 -4.91
C LEU A 226 17.02 14.12 -6.42
N ALA A 227 18.20 13.86 -6.94
CA ALA A 227 18.42 13.39 -8.31
C ALA A 227 18.29 11.87 -8.38
N VAL A 228 17.38 11.38 -9.22
CA VAL A 228 17.10 9.95 -9.44
C VAL A 228 17.56 9.55 -10.83
N GLY A 229 18.54 8.65 -10.89
CA GLY A 229 19.09 8.10 -12.12
C GLY A 229 18.28 6.93 -12.69
N ALA A 230 18.78 6.34 -13.77
CA ALA A 230 18.19 5.18 -14.40
C ALA A 230 18.39 3.93 -13.53
N ALA A 231 17.36 3.07 -13.46
CA ALA A 231 17.50 1.75 -12.87
C ALA A 231 18.16 0.80 -13.89
N THR A 232 19.36 0.30 -13.59
CA THR A 232 20.15 -0.54 -14.50
C THR A 232 20.47 -1.89 -13.90
N GLU A 233 20.55 -2.94 -14.71
CA GLU A 233 21.03 -4.24 -14.27
C GLU A 233 22.54 -4.25 -14.08
N VAL A 234 22.99 -4.71 -12.91
CA VAL A 234 24.41 -4.82 -12.55
C VAL A 234 24.68 -6.17 -11.88
N PRO A 235 25.87 -6.74 -12.06
CA PRO A 235 26.29 -7.91 -11.29
C PRO A 235 26.60 -7.50 -9.84
N ALA A 236 25.99 -8.19 -8.87
CA ALA A 236 26.24 -7.98 -7.44
C ALA A 236 26.29 -9.31 -6.66
N ILE A 237 27.03 -9.32 -5.55
CA ILE A 237 27.04 -10.45 -4.62
C ILE A 237 25.88 -10.28 -3.64
N VAL A 238 24.89 -11.16 -3.72
CA VAL A 238 23.74 -11.19 -2.79
C VAL A 238 23.79 -12.49 -2.02
N LYS A 239 23.92 -12.40 -0.69
CA LYS A 239 24.05 -13.56 0.21
C LYS A 239 25.15 -14.54 -0.24
N GLY A 240 26.30 -13.99 -0.63
CA GLY A 240 27.48 -14.77 -1.06
C GLY A 240 27.41 -15.35 -2.47
N LYS A 241 26.37 -15.07 -3.26
CA LYS A 241 26.24 -15.55 -4.65
C LYS A 241 26.20 -14.39 -5.63
N LEU A 242 26.91 -14.53 -6.76
CA LEU A 242 26.82 -13.58 -7.87
C LEU A 242 25.43 -13.65 -8.50
N ARG A 243 24.75 -12.51 -8.57
CA ARG A 243 23.43 -12.35 -9.18
C ARG A 243 23.38 -11.06 -9.98
N THR A 244 22.58 -11.04 -11.03
CA THR A 244 22.14 -9.79 -11.64
C THR A 244 21.10 -9.16 -10.73
N VAL A 245 21.31 -7.89 -10.37
CA VAL A 245 20.38 -7.08 -9.59
C VAL A 245 20.09 -5.78 -10.31
N ARG A 246 18.93 -5.19 -10.05
CA ARG A 246 18.58 -3.88 -10.57
C ARG A 246 19.04 -2.83 -9.57
N GLN A 247 19.96 -1.96 -9.98
CA GLN A 247 20.52 -0.90 -9.16
C GLN A 247 19.95 0.45 -9.60
N LEU A 248 19.55 1.27 -8.63
CA LEU A 248 19.19 2.67 -8.81
C LEU A 248 20.24 3.53 -8.12
N ARG A 249 20.72 4.59 -8.79
CA ARG A 249 21.58 5.60 -8.15
C ARG A 249 20.79 6.86 -7.87
N VAL A 250 20.98 7.39 -6.68
CA VAL A 250 20.37 8.65 -6.25
C VAL A 250 21.43 9.57 -5.65
N LYS A 251 21.27 10.88 -5.85
CA LYS A 251 22.12 11.92 -5.25
C LYS A 251 21.24 12.97 -4.58
N LEU A 252 21.49 13.24 -3.31
CA LEU A 252 20.84 14.31 -2.57
C LEU A 252 21.76 15.54 -2.52
N SER A 253 21.27 16.68 -2.99
CA SER A 253 21.91 17.98 -2.80
C SER A 253 21.14 18.76 -1.73
N VAL A 254 21.86 19.29 -0.74
CA VAL A 254 21.27 19.97 0.43
C VAL A 254 21.84 21.37 0.60
N ASP A 255 21.01 22.30 1.05
CA ASP A 255 21.46 23.60 1.53
C ASP A 255 21.93 23.45 2.99
N HIS A 256 23.22 23.73 3.22
CA HIS A 256 23.83 23.59 4.53
C HIS A 256 23.41 24.62 5.57
N ARG A 257 22.66 25.65 5.18
CA ARG A 257 22.11 26.64 6.13
C ARG A 257 21.00 26.02 6.99
N PRO A 258 19.98 25.34 6.41
CA PRO A 258 18.96 24.62 7.17
C PRO A 258 19.27 23.14 7.46
N VAL A 259 20.13 22.48 6.67
CA VAL A 259 20.34 21.01 6.77
C VAL A 259 21.83 20.66 6.85
N ASP A 260 22.27 20.13 7.98
CA ASP A 260 23.65 19.64 8.11
C ASP A 260 23.87 18.29 7.41
N GLY A 261 25.15 17.94 7.21
CA GLY A 261 25.53 16.72 6.49
C GLY A 261 25.18 15.41 7.22
N ALA A 262 25.07 15.43 8.55
CA ALA A 262 24.70 14.24 9.33
C ALA A 262 23.21 13.95 9.13
N VAL A 263 22.34 14.96 9.23
CA VAL A 263 20.91 14.85 8.96
C VAL A 263 20.66 14.35 7.53
N ALA A 264 21.38 14.90 6.56
CA ALA A 264 21.28 14.45 5.17
C ALA A 264 21.67 12.97 4.99
N ALA A 265 22.74 12.52 5.67
CA ALA A 265 23.18 11.12 5.63
C ALA A 265 22.20 10.17 6.32
N GLU A 266 21.62 10.57 7.46
CA GLU A 266 20.60 9.80 8.16
C GLU A 266 19.33 9.66 7.33
N TRP A 267 18.89 10.75 6.70
CA TRP A 267 17.77 10.75 5.77
C TRP A 267 18.02 9.82 4.59
N MET A 268 19.21 9.90 3.96
CA MET A 268 19.57 9.02 2.84
C MET A 268 19.58 7.55 3.25
N ARG A 269 20.07 7.21 4.45
CA ARG A 269 20.05 5.85 4.98
C ARG A 269 18.62 5.34 5.18
N ALA A 270 17.73 6.18 5.72
CA ALA A 270 16.32 5.83 5.90
C ALA A 270 15.63 5.64 4.54
N PHE A 271 15.85 6.57 3.61
CA PHE A 271 15.32 6.53 2.25
C PHE A 271 15.75 5.25 1.50
N THR A 272 17.05 4.93 1.46
CA THR A 272 17.52 3.71 0.80
C THR A 272 17.01 2.46 1.49
N GLY A 273 16.94 2.45 2.83
CA GLY A 273 16.42 1.32 3.59
C GLY A 273 14.96 1.00 3.29
N LEU A 274 14.12 2.03 3.09
CA LEU A 274 12.72 1.88 2.68
C LEU A 274 12.60 1.41 1.24
N LEU A 275 13.39 1.96 0.31
CA LEU A 275 13.37 1.53 -1.10
C LEU A 275 13.81 0.07 -1.28
N GLU A 276 14.78 -0.38 -0.49
CA GLU A 276 15.25 -1.78 -0.52
C GLU A 276 14.25 -2.75 0.15
N ASN A 277 13.36 -2.24 1.01
CA ASN A 277 12.41 -3.03 1.78
C ASN A 277 11.01 -2.38 1.75
N PRO A 278 10.34 -2.31 0.58
CA PRO A 278 9.13 -1.51 0.40
C PRO A 278 7.97 -1.95 1.31
N LEU A 279 7.94 -3.22 1.76
CA LEU A 279 6.96 -3.70 2.73
C LEU A 279 7.01 -2.97 4.09
N ARG A 280 8.14 -2.34 4.44
CA ARG A 280 8.24 -1.50 5.64
C ARG A 280 7.47 -0.19 5.55
N ILE A 281 7.04 0.22 4.36
CA ILE A 281 6.18 1.39 4.18
C ILE A 281 4.74 1.08 4.63
N LEU A 282 4.37 -0.20 4.70
CA LEU A 282 3.02 -0.67 5.02
C LEU A 282 2.80 -1.00 6.50
N LEU A 283 3.87 -0.97 7.32
CA LEU A 283 3.87 -1.33 8.76
C LEU A 283 4.03 -0.08 9.63
#